data_AF-A0A2X3IX64-F1
#
_entry.id   AF-A0A2X3IX64-F1
#
_cell.length_a   1.000
_cell.length_b   1.000
_cell.length_c   1.000
_cell.angle_alpha   90.00
_cell.angle_beta   90.00
_cell.angle_gamma   90.00
#
_symmetry.space_group_name_H-M   'P 1'
#
loop_
_entity.id
_entity.type
_entity.pdbx_description
1 polymer ?
#
loop_
_entity_poly.entity_id
_entity_poly.type
_entity_poly.pdbx_seq_one_letter_code
_entity_poly.pdbx_strand_id
1 'polypeptide(L)'
;MPLNRSEDAEAVLKTIPLQDQDTRYQALISQIELLKQAADTPEIQQLQQQVQNEPDNAQLASQLALQLHQVGRNEEALELLYTHLKKRPGRSRRPGA
;
A
#
# COMPACT_ATOMS: atom_id res chain seq x y z
N MET A 1 5.60 7.69 -6.55
CA MET A 1 4.52 8.71 -6.59
C MET A 1 3.40 8.45 -7.61
N PRO A 2 3.21 7.28 -8.27
CA PRO A 2 2.04 7.06 -9.12
C PRO A 2 0.83 6.42 -8.41
N LEU A 3 1.00 5.51 -7.44
CA LEU A 3 -0.15 4.72 -6.97
C LEU A 3 -1.14 5.49 -6.06
N ASN A 4 -0.63 6.37 -5.19
CA ASN A 4 -1.48 7.27 -4.40
C ASN A 4 -2.41 8.11 -5.32
N ARG A 5 -1.87 8.60 -6.45
CA ARG A 5 -2.69 9.33 -7.42
C ARG A 5 -3.78 8.47 -8.06
N SER A 6 -3.60 7.15 -8.17
CA SER A 6 -4.60 6.25 -8.73
C SER A 6 -5.78 6.04 -7.78
N GLU A 7 -5.54 5.98 -6.47
CA GLU A 7 -6.61 5.84 -5.47
C GLU A 7 -7.41 7.14 -5.32
N ASP A 8 -6.71 8.28 -5.24
CA ASP A 8 -7.34 9.61 -5.24
C ASP A 8 -8.15 9.84 -6.52
N ALA A 9 -7.60 9.47 -7.69
CA ALA A 9 -8.29 9.60 -8.97
C ALA A 9 -9.55 8.73 -9.03
N GLU A 10 -9.51 7.51 -8.49
CA GLU A 10 -10.69 6.64 -8.44
C GLU A 10 -11.78 7.22 -7.53
N ALA A 11 -11.39 7.78 -6.37
CA ALA A 11 -12.31 8.42 -5.44
C ALA A 11 -13.02 9.63 -6.10
N VAL A 12 -12.28 10.46 -6.83
CA VAL A 12 -12.83 11.59 -7.60
C VAL A 12 -13.76 11.07 -8.71
N LEU A 13 -13.34 10.06 -9.48
CA LEU A 13 -14.15 9.50 -10.55
C LEU A 13 -15.48 8.93 -10.03
N LYS A 14 -15.48 8.24 -8.89
CA LYS A 14 -16.72 7.71 -8.26
C LYS A 14 -17.76 8.78 -7.91
N THR A 15 -17.38 10.05 -7.83
CA THR A 15 -18.32 11.16 -7.62
C THR A 15 -19.07 11.58 -8.89
N ILE A 16 -18.65 11.11 -10.06
CA ILE A 16 -19.27 11.43 -11.35
C ILE A 16 -20.61 10.67 -11.46
N PRO A 17 -21.72 11.38 -11.71
CA PRO A 17 -23.04 10.76 -11.90
C PRO A 17 -23.03 9.71 -13.00
N LEU A 18 -23.84 8.65 -12.85
CA LEU A 18 -23.88 7.53 -13.81
C LEU A 18 -24.15 7.98 -15.26
N GLN A 19 -24.97 9.01 -15.44
CA GLN A 19 -25.28 9.62 -16.74
C GLN A 19 -24.07 10.26 -17.43
N ASP A 20 -23.04 10.63 -16.65
CA ASP A 20 -21.82 11.30 -17.09
C ASP A 20 -20.61 10.33 -17.14
N GLN A 21 -20.82 9.03 -16.89
CA GLN A 21 -19.79 7.98 -17.01
C GLN A 21 -19.59 7.56 -18.47
N ASP A 22 -19.09 8.50 -19.27
CA ASP A 22 -18.87 8.36 -20.71
C ASP A 22 -17.61 7.52 -21.06
N THR A 23 -17.24 7.46 -22.34
CA THR A 23 -16.06 6.74 -22.82
C THR A 23 -14.76 7.23 -22.16
N ARG A 24 -14.65 8.51 -21.79
CA ARG A 24 -13.47 9.07 -21.13
C ARG A 24 -13.39 8.62 -19.68
N TYR A 25 -14.54 8.56 -18.99
CA TYR A 25 -14.63 7.98 -17.65
C TYR A 25 -14.12 6.53 -17.65
N GLN A 26 -14.65 5.70 -18.56
CA GLN A 26 -14.26 4.29 -18.68
C GLN A 26 -12.76 4.14 -18.99
N ALA A 27 -12.21 4.96 -19.89
CA ALA A 27 -10.79 4.94 -20.20
C ALA A 27 -9.91 5.27 -18.97
N LEU A 28 -10.33 6.23 -18.14
CA LEU A 28 -9.62 6.59 -16.91
C LEU A 28 -9.69 5.46 -15.86
N ILE A 29 -10.87 4.84 -15.69
CA ILE A 29 -11.02 3.68 -14.80
C ILE A 29 -10.12 2.53 -15.24
N SER A 30 -10.13 2.15 -16.53
CA SER A 30 -9.25 1.08 -17.02
C SER A 30 -7.77 1.39 -16.82
N GLN A 31 -7.36 2.65 -16.96
CA GLN A 31 -5.97 3.04 -16.72
C GLN A 31 -5.60 2.95 -15.23
N ILE A 32 -6.51 3.30 -14.33
CA ILE A 32 -6.34 3.11 -12.88
C ILE A 32 -6.24 1.62 -12.54
N GLU A 33 -7.11 0.79 -13.11
CA GLU A 33 -7.06 -0.67 -12.89
C GLU A 33 -5.75 -1.28 -13.36
N LEU A 34 -5.25 -0.89 -14.53
CA LEU A 34 -3.95 -1.34 -15.03
C LEU A 34 -2.80 -0.94 -14.11
N LEU A 35 -2.82 0.29 -13.57
CA LEU A 35 -1.83 0.75 -12.61
C LEU A 35 -1.89 -0.06 -11.31
N LYS A 36 -3.09 -0.42 -10.84
CA LYS A 36 -3.28 -1.25 -9.65
C LYS A 36 -2.82 -2.69 -9.88
N GLN A 37 -3.18 -3.29 -11.01
CA GLN A 37 -2.74 -4.64 -11.38
C GLN A 37 -1.22 -4.73 -11.52
N ALA A 38 -0.58 -3.72 -12.11
CA ALA A 38 0.87 -3.65 -12.20
C ALA A 38 1.55 -3.57 -10.82
N ALA A 39 0.82 -3.14 -9.79
CA ALA A 39 1.29 -3.03 -8.42
C ALA A 39 0.87 -4.17 -7.49
N ASP A 40 0.11 -5.14 -8.00
CA ASP A 40 -0.36 -6.30 -7.26
C ASP A 40 0.40 -7.56 -7.72
N THR A 41 1.69 -7.61 -7.37
CA THR A 41 2.57 -8.72 -7.73
C THR A 41 2.37 -9.91 -6.79
N PRO A 42 2.58 -11.16 -7.26
CA PRO A 42 2.41 -12.35 -6.42
C PRO A 42 3.34 -12.34 -5.19
N GLU A 43 4.51 -11.73 -5.28
CA GLU A 43 5.44 -11.57 -4.16
C GLU A 43 4.85 -10.68 -3.06
N ILE A 44 4.17 -9.58 -3.43
CA ILE A 44 3.50 -8.68 -2.48
C ILE A 44 2.37 -9.43 -1.78
N GLN A 45 1.55 -10.17 -2.52
CA GLN A 45 0.44 -10.95 -1.96
C GLN A 45 0.94 -12.01 -0.95
N GLN A 46 2.02 -12.72 -1.29
CA GLN A 46 2.63 -13.70 -0.38
C GLN A 46 3.17 -13.03 0.89
N LEU A 47 3.88 -11.91 0.76
CA LEU A 47 4.42 -11.17 1.91
C LEU A 47 3.30 -10.59 2.78
N GLN A 48 2.21 -10.10 2.20
CA GLN A 48 1.03 -9.66 2.95
C GLN A 48 0.44 -10.79 3.79
N GLN A 49 0.30 -11.98 3.22
CA GLN A 49 -0.20 -13.14 3.95
C GLN A 49 0.74 -13.55 5.10
N GLN A 50 2.06 -13.51 4.87
CA GLN A 50 3.06 -13.81 5.90
C GLN A 50 3.03 -12.77 7.03
N VAL A 51 2.93 -11.48 6.70
CA VAL A 51 2.80 -10.40 7.68
C VAL A 51 1.49 -10.51 8.47
N GLN A 52 0.40 -10.95 7.85
CA GLN A 52 -0.86 -11.21 8.57
C GLN A 52 -0.72 -12.37 9.56
N ASN A 53 0.02 -13.41 9.20
CA ASN A 53 0.28 -14.56 10.08
C ASN A 53 1.30 -14.22 11.19
N GLU A 54 2.26 -13.34 10.89
CA GLU A 54 3.33 -12.92 11.80
C GLU A 54 3.39 -11.38 11.94
N PRO A 55 2.36 -10.74 12.54
CA PRO A 55 2.20 -9.28 12.56
C PRO A 55 3.19 -8.53 13.45
N ASP A 56 4.08 -9.24 14.15
CA ASP A 56 5.15 -8.66 14.97
C ASP A 56 6.55 -8.89 14.35
N ASN A 57 6.62 -9.60 13.23
CA ASN A 57 7.85 -9.85 12.50
C ASN A 57 8.26 -8.62 11.67
N ALA A 58 9.07 -7.76 12.29
CA ALA A 58 9.57 -6.53 11.67
C ALA A 58 10.37 -6.79 10.37
N GLN A 59 10.94 -7.98 10.20
CA GLN A 59 11.69 -8.33 9.00
C GLN A 59 10.75 -8.56 7.81
N LEU A 60 9.66 -9.31 8.01
CA LEU A 60 8.60 -9.49 7.00
C LEU A 60 7.95 -8.16 6.62
N ALA A 61 7.65 -7.33 7.62
CA ALA A 61 7.10 -6.00 7.38
C ALA A 61 8.04 -5.10 6.56
N SER A 62 9.34 -5.16 6.81
CA SER A 62 10.35 -4.41 6.04
C SER A 62 10.46 -4.91 4.61
N GLN A 63 10.39 -6.23 4.40
CA GLN A 63 10.39 -6.83 3.06
C GLN A 63 9.14 -6.44 2.27
N LEU A 64 7.96 -6.50 2.90
CA LEU A 64 6.71 -6.07 2.29
C LEU A 64 6.77 -4.58 1.92
N ALA A 65 7.23 -3.72 2.84
CA ALA A 65 7.39 -2.28 2.58
C ALA A 65 8.34 -2.01 1.39
N LEU A 66 9.42 -2.78 1.26
CA LEU A 66 10.33 -2.66 0.11
C LEU A 66 9.62 -3.02 -1.21
N GLN A 67 8.87 -4.12 -1.24
CA GLN A 67 8.13 -4.54 -2.44
C GLN A 67 7.04 -3.52 -2.81
N LEU A 68 6.29 -3.04 -1.82
CA LEU A 68 5.31 -1.97 -1.98
C LEU A 68 5.95 -0.70 -2.57
N HIS A 69 7.15 -0.32 -2.11
CA HIS A 69 7.88 0.81 -2.67
C HIS A 69 8.26 0.61 -4.15
N GLN A 70 8.72 -0.59 -4.53
CA GLN A 70 9.13 -0.89 -5.90
C GLN A 70 7.99 -0.75 -6.90
N VAL A 71 6.76 -1.08 -6.48
CA VAL A 71 5.55 -0.92 -7.30
C VAL A 71 4.87 0.45 -7.13
N GLY A 72 5.47 1.36 -6.35
CA GLY A 72 4.96 2.72 -6.17
C GLY A 72 3.90 2.90 -5.08
N ARG A 73 3.62 1.86 -4.27
CA ARG A 73 2.73 1.84 -3.08
C ARG A 73 3.44 2.39 -1.85
N ASN A 74 3.96 3.60 -1.97
CA ASN A 74 4.83 4.20 -0.96
C ASN A 74 4.13 4.49 0.37
N GLU A 75 2.85 4.86 0.34
CA GLU A 75 2.09 5.17 1.56
C GLU A 75 1.83 3.93 2.39
N GLU A 76 1.39 2.84 1.78
CA GLU A 76 1.23 1.56 2.47
C GLU A 76 2.57 1.07 3.05
N ALA A 77 3.67 1.22 2.30
CA ALA A 77 5.00 0.89 2.79
C ALA A 77 5.36 1.72 4.05
N LEU A 78 5.13 3.03 4.00
CA LEU A 78 5.41 3.95 5.12
C LEU A 78 4.51 3.67 6.32
N GLU A 79 3.22 3.45 6.11
CA GLU A 79 2.25 3.15 7.16
C GLU A 79 2.56 1.82 7.85
N LEU A 80 2.93 0.80 7.08
CA LEU A 80 3.37 -0.49 7.60
C LEU A 80 4.60 -0.34 8.49
N LEU A 81 5.64 0.33 8.00
CA LEU A 81 6.86 0.59 8.78
C LEU A 81 6.57 1.41 10.03
N TYR A 82 5.76 2.47 9.91
CA TYR A 82 5.38 3.34 11.02
C TYR A 82 4.62 2.58 12.10
N THR A 83 3.68 1.71 11.72
CA THR A 83 2.94 0.86 12.65
C THR A 83 3.87 -0.07 13.42
N HIS A 84 4.84 -0.68 12.75
CA HIS A 84 5.84 -1.53 13.41
C HIS A 84 6.80 -0.75 14.32
N LEU A 85 7.20 0.46 13.92
CA LEU A 85 8.03 1.35 14.74
C LEU A 85 7.26 1.81 15.99
N LYS A 86 5.99 2.19 15.83
CA LYS A 86 5.10 2.62 16.91
C LYS A 86 4.73 1.48 17.87
N LYS A 87 4.66 0.23 17.38
CA LYS A 87 4.52 -0.99 18.22
C LYS A 87 5.79 -1.33 19.00
N ARG A 88 6.97 -0.82 18.60
CA ARG A 88 8.25 -1.00 19.30
C ARG A 88 8.72 0.25 20.07
N PRO A 89 7.90 0.93 20.90
CA PRO A 89 8.41 2.00 21.74
C PRO A 89 9.20 1.35 22.89
N GLY A 90 10.49 1.14 22.67
CA GLY A 90 11.43 0.76 23.73
C GLY A 90 11.98 -0.66 23.67
N ARG A 91 13.01 -0.87 22.85
CA ARG A 91 14.22 -1.56 23.34
C ARG A 91 15.35 -0.55 23.66
N SER A 92 14.94 0.67 24.04
CA SER A 92 15.75 1.65 24.78
C SER A 92 15.22 1.76 26.21
N ARG A 93 15.31 0.67 26.96
CA ARG A 93 15.64 0.74 28.37
C ARG A 93 16.74 -0.29 28.57
N ARG A 94 17.99 0.17 28.62
CA ARG A 94 18.93 -0.41 29.56
C ARG A 94 18.51 0.15 30.93
N PRO A 95 17.96 -0.66 31.85
CA PRO A 95 17.88 -0.27 33.24
C PRO A 95 19.09 -0.85 33.97
N GLY A 96 19.99 0.04 34.39
CA GLY A 96 20.70 -0.08 35.66
C GLY A 96 21.89 -1.05 35.79
N ALA A 97 22.92 -0.50 36.43
CA ALA A 97 24.07 -1.13 37.12
C ALA A 97 25.24 -1.61 36.23
#